data_AF-A0A1B7MMJ3-F1
#
_entry.id   AF-A0A1B7MMJ3-F1
#
_cell.length_a   1.000
_cell.length_b   1.000
_cell.length_c   1.000
_cell.angle_alpha   90.00
_cell.angle_beta   90.00
_cell.angle_gamma   90.00
#
_symmetry.space_group_name_H-M   'P 1'
#
loop_
_entity.id
_entity.type
_entity.pdbx_description
1 polymer ?
#
loop_
_entity_poly.entity_id
_entity_poly.type
_entity_poly.pdbx_seq_one_letter_code
_entity_poly.pdbx_strand_id
1 'polypeptide(L)'
;KTEQLEIVWKLSPPERLVELQLTPQKLDHWVNIAGSLIECGKDYNPSSSVSVVDVFYAIPLRGSKSDWLNNQLKPWSGFSRAEPTYTDVPGQHYTLMDFDHVPQFQKIFRSRLEARGL
;
A
#
# COMPACT_ATOMS: atom_id res chain seq x y z
N LYS A 1 7.02 -25.79 3.91
CA LYS A 1 5.76 -25.03 3.65
C LYS A 1 4.56 -25.62 4.39
N THR A 2 4.16 -26.87 4.10
CA THR A 2 2.97 -27.49 4.72
C THR A 2 3.05 -27.54 6.25
N GLU A 3 4.17 -28.01 6.80
CA GLU A 3 4.38 -28.06 8.25
C GLU A 3 4.31 -26.66 8.91
N GLN A 4 4.88 -25.63 8.27
CA GLN A 4 4.83 -24.26 8.75
C GLN A 4 3.39 -23.71 8.75
N LEU A 5 2.63 -24.00 7.69
CA LEU A 5 1.22 -23.60 7.58
C LEU A 5 0.37 -24.25 8.67
N GLU A 6 0.59 -25.53 8.97
CA GLU A 6 -0.11 -26.21 10.05
C GLU A 6 0.18 -25.62 11.43
N ILE A 7 1.43 -25.25 11.69
CA ILE A 7 1.82 -24.58 12.94
C ILE A 7 1.11 -23.23 13.05
N VAL A 8 1.16 -22.40 12.01
CA VAL A 8 0.48 -21.10 11.99
C VAL A 8 -1.03 -21.26 12.17
N TRP A 9 -1.64 -22.24 11.49
CA TRP A 9 -3.07 -22.54 11.62
C TRP A 9 -3.44 -22.91 13.06
N LYS A 10 -2.67 -23.80 13.70
CA LYS A 10 -2.91 -24.23 15.08
C LYS A 10 -2.74 -23.10 16.10
N LEU A 11 -1.86 -22.14 15.82
CA LEU A 11 -1.60 -20.98 16.69
C LEU A 11 -2.52 -19.78 16.39
N SER A 12 -3.30 -19.82 15.31
CA SER A 12 -4.16 -18.71 14.91
C SER A 12 -5.34 -18.55 15.87
N PRO A 13 -5.67 -17.31 16.30
CA PRO A 13 -6.83 -17.08 17.16
C PRO A 13 -8.13 -17.52 16.45
N PRO A 14 -8.95 -18.40 17.06
CA PRO A 14 -10.16 -18.93 16.41
C PRO A 14 -11.13 -17.82 15.97
N GLU A 15 -11.28 -16.78 16.79
CA GLU A 15 -12.15 -15.63 16.49
C GLU A 15 -11.73 -14.90 15.21
N ARG A 16 -10.41 -14.73 14.99
CA ARG A 16 -9.87 -14.10 13.78
C ARG A 16 -10.03 -14.97 12.56
N LEU A 17 -9.93 -16.30 12.70
CA LEU A 17 -10.19 -17.22 11.60
C LEU A 17 -11.65 -17.14 11.13
N VAL A 18 -12.59 -17.01 12.07
CA VAL A 18 -14.02 -16.84 11.77
C VAL A 18 -14.29 -15.47 11.16
N GLU A 19 -13.77 -14.39 11.75
CA GLU A 19 -13.94 -13.02 11.27
C GLU A 19 -13.45 -12.86 9.82
N LEU A 20 -12.27 -13.43 9.51
CA LEU A 20 -11.67 -13.40 8.17
C LEU A 20 -12.19 -14.52 7.26
N GLN A 21 -13.12 -15.36 7.74
CA GLN A 21 -13.68 -16.51 7.02
C GLN A 21 -12.62 -17.44 6.41
N LEU A 22 -11.54 -17.67 7.16
CA LEU A 22 -10.39 -18.45 6.71
C LEU A 22 -10.65 -19.96 6.88
N THR A 23 -10.09 -20.73 5.95
CA THR A 23 -9.88 -22.18 6.03
C THR A 23 -8.38 -22.44 5.83
N PRO A 24 -7.84 -23.64 6.14
CA PRO A 24 -6.43 -23.93 5.88
C PRO A 24 -6.04 -23.68 4.41
N GLN A 25 -6.94 -24.01 3.48
CA GLN A 25 -6.73 -23.81 2.05
C GLN A 25 -6.74 -22.32 1.67
N LYS A 26 -7.64 -21.52 2.25
CA LYS A 26 -7.64 -20.06 2.03
C LYS A 26 -6.39 -19.41 2.63
N LEU A 27 -5.92 -19.89 3.77
CA LEU A 27 -4.68 -19.40 4.37
C LEU A 27 -3.47 -19.72 3.49
N ASP A 28 -3.35 -20.95 2.96
CA ASP A 28 -2.28 -21.28 2.00
C ASP A 28 -2.32 -20.37 0.78
N HIS A 29 -3.53 -20.13 0.25
CA HIS A 29 -3.71 -19.26 -0.90
C HIS A 29 -3.28 -17.82 -0.60
N TRP A 30 -3.64 -17.27 0.56
CA TRP A 30 -3.17 -15.96 1.00
C TRP A 30 -1.65 -15.89 1.14
N VAL A 31 -1.01 -16.93 1.67
CA VAL A 31 0.47 -17.02 1.74
C VAL A 31 1.07 -16.95 0.34
N ASN A 32 0.49 -17.66 -0.64
CA ASN A 32 0.95 -17.63 -2.03
C ASN A 32 0.78 -16.24 -2.64
N ILE A 33 -0.37 -15.58 -2.44
CA ILE A 33 -0.63 -14.23 -2.95
C ILE A 33 0.38 -13.24 -2.34
N ALA A 34 0.53 -13.24 -1.02
CA ALA A 34 1.42 -12.31 -0.32
C ALA A 34 2.88 -12.51 -0.76
N GLY A 35 3.33 -13.76 -0.85
CA GLY A 35 4.67 -14.08 -1.36
C GLY A 35 4.86 -13.65 -2.80
N SER A 36 3.89 -13.95 -3.68
CA SER A 36 3.97 -13.59 -5.10
C SER A 36 4.00 -12.07 -5.30
N LEU A 37 3.24 -11.30 -4.51
CA LEU A 37 3.25 -9.84 -4.58
C LEU A 37 4.63 -9.26 -4.21
N ILE A 38 5.30 -9.84 -3.21
CA ILE A 38 6.66 -9.45 -2.83
C ILE A 38 7.64 -9.77 -3.96
N GLU A 39 7.58 -10.98 -4.55
CA GLU A 39 8.46 -11.35 -5.65
C GLU A 39 8.22 -10.47 -6.90
N CYS A 40 6.96 -10.22 -7.27
CA CYS A 40 6.61 -9.32 -8.36
C CYS A 40 7.22 -7.91 -8.17
N GLY A 41 7.27 -7.42 -6.93
CA GLY A 41 7.83 -6.11 -6.63
C GLY A 41 9.35 -6.01 -6.73
N LYS A 42 10.09 -7.12 -6.54
CA LYS A 42 11.56 -7.11 -6.55
C LYS A 42 12.15 -6.81 -7.92
N ASP A 43 11.58 -7.42 -8.95
CA ASP A 43 12.08 -7.32 -10.33
C ASP A 43 11.25 -6.33 -11.17
N TYR A 44 10.27 -5.66 -10.56
CA TYR A 44 9.47 -4.66 -11.25
C TYR A 44 10.31 -3.44 -11.62
N ASN A 45 10.54 -3.27 -12.91
CA ASN A 45 11.12 -2.06 -13.47
C ASN A 45 10.05 -1.32 -14.30
N PRO A 46 9.48 -0.21 -13.81
CA PRO A 46 8.54 0.57 -14.58
C PRO A 46 9.20 1.12 -15.85
N SER A 47 8.55 0.88 -16.99
CA SER A 47 8.98 1.42 -18.29
C SER A 47 8.08 2.59 -18.71
N SER A 48 8.64 3.53 -19.47
CA SER A 48 7.93 4.72 -19.99
C SER A 48 7.60 5.77 -18.94
N SER A 49 6.84 6.79 -19.34
CA SER A 49 6.40 7.89 -18.47
C SER A 49 4.94 8.24 -18.72
N VAL A 50 4.28 8.79 -17.71
CA VAL A 50 2.92 9.34 -17.81
C VAL A 50 2.96 10.86 -17.95
N SER A 51 1.84 11.48 -18.33
CA SER A 51 1.77 12.94 -18.47
C SER A 51 2.05 13.62 -17.14
N VAL A 52 1.38 13.17 -16.07
CA VAL A 52 1.55 13.70 -14.72
C VAL A 52 1.31 12.62 -13.67
N VAL A 53 1.99 12.75 -12.53
CA VAL A 53 1.85 11.90 -11.34
C VAL A 53 1.42 12.74 -10.14
N ASP A 54 0.44 12.25 -9.37
CA ASP A 54 0.09 12.72 -8.04
C ASP A 54 0.44 11.62 -7.01
N VAL A 55 1.35 11.90 -6.08
CA VAL A 55 1.77 10.98 -5.03
C VAL A 55 1.14 11.41 -3.70
N PHE A 56 0.28 10.55 -3.14
CA PHE A 56 -0.25 10.72 -1.79
C PHE A 56 0.58 9.90 -0.81
N TYR A 57 1.08 10.51 0.26
CA TYR A 57 1.97 9.80 1.19
C TYR A 57 1.61 10.03 2.66
N ALA A 58 1.53 8.93 3.38
CA ALA A 58 1.25 8.86 4.81
C ALA A 58 2.54 8.65 5.62
N ILE A 59 2.42 8.44 6.93
CA ILE A 59 3.56 8.01 7.76
C ILE A 59 3.99 6.59 7.31
N PRO A 60 5.27 6.34 6.96
CA PRO A 60 5.71 5.04 6.49
C PRO A 60 5.69 3.99 7.61
N LEU A 61 5.72 2.71 7.24
CA LEU A 61 5.84 1.61 8.21
C LEU A 61 7.17 1.66 8.99
N ARG A 62 8.24 2.16 8.35
CA ARG A 62 9.58 2.29 8.93
C ARG A 62 10.25 3.57 8.43
N GLY A 63 11.07 4.17 9.29
CA GLY A 63 11.84 5.37 8.97
C GLY A 63 11.04 6.66 9.14
N SER A 64 11.66 7.79 8.80
CA SER A 64 11.02 9.10 8.92
C SER A 64 10.19 9.43 7.68
N LYS A 65 9.17 10.28 7.87
CA LYS A 65 8.35 10.78 6.76
C LYS A 65 9.17 11.61 5.76
N SER A 66 10.20 12.30 6.25
CA SER A 66 11.14 13.06 5.41
C SER A 66 11.96 12.13 4.52
N ASP A 67 12.52 11.06 5.07
CA ASP A 67 13.31 10.11 4.29
C ASP A 67 12.44 9.35 3.30
N TRP A 68 11.22 8.99 3.71
CA TRP A 68 10.23 8.36 2.84
C TRP A 68 9.94 9.24 1.63
N LEU A 69 9.62 10.52 1.85
CA LEU A 69 9.39 11.46 0.76
C LEU A 69 10.63 11.63 -0.11
N ASN A 70 11.76 11.99 0.49
CA ASN A 70 12.92 12.48 -0.24
C ASN A 70 13.71 11.38 -0.96
N ASN A 71 13.79 10.18 -0.38
CA ASN A 71 14.62 9.10 -0.90
C ASN A 71 13.82 7.97 -1.55
N GLN A 72 12.56 7.77 -1.16
CA GLN A 72 11.74 6.66 -1.67
C GLN A 72 10.67 7.12 -2.67
N LEU A 73 10.06 8.30 -2.46
CA LEU A 73 8.97 8.77 -3.31
C LEU A 73 9.39 9.78 -4.38
N LYS A 74 10.33 10.70 -4.10
CA LYS A 74 10.81 11.64 -5.14
C LYS A 74 11.31 11.00 -6.44
N PRO A 75 11.88 9.78 -6.46
CA PRO A 75 12.22 9.10 -7.70
C PRO A 75 11.05 8.91 -8.69
N TRP A 76 9.79 9.02 -8.25
CA TRP A 76 8.62 9.02 -9.14
C TRP A 76 8.63 10.15 -10.20
N SER A 77 9.42 11.22 -10.00
CA SER A 77 9.60 12.27 -11.01
C SER A 77 10.23 11.75 -12.30
N GLY A 78 11.05 10.70 -12.25
CA GLY A 78 11.62 10.07 -13.45
C GLY A 78 10.58 9.43 -14.37
N PHE A 79 9.37 9.16 -13.88
CA PHE A 79 8.27 8.52 -14.61
C PHE A 79 7.15 9.48 -15.00
N SER A 80 7.35 10.79 -14.81
CA SER A 80 6.39 11.83 -15.12
C SER A 80 6.97 12.84 -16.10
N ARG A 81 6.17 13.28 -17.09
CA ARG A 81 6.58 14.35 -18.02
C ARG A 81 6.43 15.76 -17.45
N ALA A 82 5.60 15.92 -16.42
CA ALA A 82 5.47 17.15 -15.64
C ALA A 82 5.92 16.91 -14.20
N GLU A 83 6.21 17.99 -13.46
CA GLU A 83 6.59 17.89 -12.05
C GLU A 83 5.50 17.17 -11.24
N PRO A 84 5.81 16.04 -10.57
CA PRO A 84 4.84 15.37 -9.72
C PRO A 84 4.50 16.21 -8.50
N THR A 85 3.28 16.06 -8.01
CA THR A 85 2.88 16.64 -6.73
C THR A 85 2.88 15.60 -5.63
N TYR A 86 3.43 15.96 -4.48
CA TYR A 86 3.51 15.11 -3.31
C TYR A 86 2.61 15.68 -2.22
N THR A 87 1.52 14.97 -1.93
CA THR A 87 0.50 15.42 -0.97
C THR A 87 0.59 14.57 0.29
N ASP A 88 0.91 15.22 1.40
CA ASP A 88 0.83 14.60 2.72
C ASP A 88 -0.64 14.24 3.03
N VAL A 89 -0.87 12.99 3.43
CA VAL A 89 -2.18 12.52 3.90
C VAL A 89 -2.12 11.99 5.34
N PRO A 90 -3.24 12.07 6.09
CA PRO A 90 -3.32 11.58 7.46
C PRO A 90 -3.09 10.07 7.59
N GLY A 91 -2.72 9.66 8.81
CA GLY A 91 -2.55 8.26 9.18
C GLY A 91 -1.18 7.69 8.80
N GLN A 92 -1.08 6.38 8.96
CA GLN A 92 0.06 5.57 8.57
C GLN A 92 -0.23 4.85 7.27
N HIS A 93 0.81 4.32 6.61
CA HIS A 93 0.66 3.58 5.36
C HIS A 93 -0.38 2.44 5.44
N TYR A 94 -0.53 1.82 6.60
CA TYR A 94 -1.48 0.74 6.84
C TYR A 94 -2.79 1.19 7.50
N THR A 95 -2.94 2.48 7.82
CA THR A 95 -4.16 3.04 8.45
C THR A 95 -4.82 4.17 7.65
N LEU A 96 -4.21 4.68 6.57
CA LEU A 96 -4.75 5.81 5.81
C LEU A 96 -6.16 5.56 5.20
N MET A 97 -6.56 4.29 5.08
CA MET A 97 -7.85 3.85 4.57
C MET A 97 -8.77 3.28 5.66
N ASP A 98 -8.44 3.43 6.93
CA ASP A 98 -9.32 3.03 8.03
C ASP A 98 -10.47 4.02 8.24
N PHE A 99 -11.37 3.72 9.17
CA PHE A 99 -12.54 4.56 9.46
C PHE A 99 -12.18 5.95 9.99
N ASP A 100 -11.02 6.13 10.62
CA ASP A 100 -10.59 7.40 11.21
C ASP A 100 -10.01 8.34 10.15
N HIS A 101 -9.32 7.81 9.14
CA HIS A 101 -8.55 8.59 8.17
C HIS A 101 -9.19 8.67 6.78
N VAL A 102 -9.98 7.67 6.38
CA VAL A 102 -10.55 7.60 5.02
C VAL A 102 -11.40 8.83 4.65
N PRO A 103 -12.21 9.46 5.53
CA PRO A 103 -12.99 10.63 5.14
C PRO A 103 -12.10 11.83 4.77
N GLN A 104 -11.00 12.02 5.49
CA GLN A 104 -10.07 13.10 5.21
C GLN A 104 -9.23 12.80 3.96
N PHE A 105 -8.79 11.55 3.78
CA PHE A 105 -8.11 11.13 2.56
C PHE A 105 -9.01 11.36 1.33
N GLN A 106 -10.29 10.98 1.41
CA GLN A 106 -11.27 11.18 0.33
C GLN A 106 -11.42 12.67 -0.03
N LYS A 107 -11.49 13.56 0.96
CA LYS A 107 -11.57 15.01 0.72
C LYS A 107 -10.34 15.53 -0.01
N ILE A 108 -9.14 15.12 0.41
CA ILE A 108 -7.87 15.51 -0.21
C ILE A 108 -7.80 14.98 -1.64
N PHE A 109 -8.10 13.69 -1.84
CA PHE A 109 -8.10 13.04 -3.14
C PHE A 109 -9.04 13.74 -4.12
N ARG A 110 -10.28 14.03 -3.69
CA ARG A 110 -11.26 14.75 -4.51
C ARG A 110 -10.78 16.14 -4.91
N SER A 111 -10.20 16.91 -3.98
CA SER A 111 -9.65 18.23 -4.29
C SER A 111 -8.53 18.17 -5.34
N ARG A 112 -7.70 17.12 -5.33
CA ARG A 112 -6.66 16.91 -6.35
C ARG A 112 -7.25 16.55 -7.71
N LEU A 113 -8.30 15.73 -7.76
CA LEU A 113 -9.02 15.44 -9.01
C LEU A 113 -9.68 16.70 -9.59
N GLU A 114 -10.36 17.48 -8.75
CA GLU A 114 -10.99 18.73 -9.17
C GLU A 114 -9.96 19.74 -9.72
N ALA A 115 -8.78 19.82 -9.10
CA ALA A 115 -7.66 20.64 -9.62
C ALA A 115 -7.11 20.15 -10.98
N ARG A 116 -7.41 18.89 -11.36
CA ARG A 116 -7.11 18.31 -12.68
C ARG A 116 -8.25 18.48 -13.68
N GLY A 117 -9.41 18.99 -13.25
CA GLY A 117 -10.63 19.02 -14.05
C GLY A 117 -11.30 17.66 -14.21
N LEU A 118 -11.09 16.75 -13.25
CA LEU A 118 -11.71 15.42 -13.18
C LEU A 118 -12.82 15.38 -12.12
#